data_AF-A0A4Y2BD70-F1
#
_entry.id   AF-A0A4Y2BD70-F1
#
_cell.length_a   1.000
_cell.length_b   1.000
_cell.length_c   1.000
_cell.angle_alpha   90.00
_cell.angle_beta   90.00
_cell.angle_gamma   90.00
#
_symmetry.space_group_name_H-M   'P 1'
#
loop_
_entity.id
_entity.type
_entity.pdbx_description
1 polymer ?
#
loop_
_entity_poly.entity_id
_entity_poly.type
_entity_poly.pdbx_seq_one_letter_code
_entity_poly.pdbx_strand_id
1 'polypeptide(L)'
;MTAKGTETRDSTGDADTYIVRCGLEKATSHPIVAIAGQDVDLVVLLFALAPPESNIYFMKPGKRKVEAKLFSTRKLQKELSFPQTILLLHAFSGYNITSSIYRKRKALYFHCSKIN
;
A
#
# COMPACT_ATOMS: atom_id res chain seq x y z
N MET A 1 0.90 -18.46 -14.95
CA MET A 1 1.92 -17.91 -15.87
C MET A 1 2.30 -16.54 -15.35
N THR A 2 3.46 -16.40 -14.71
CA THR A 2 4.00 -15.12 -14.24
C THR A 2 4.52 -14.35 -15.44
N ALA A 3 4.08 -13.10 -15.60
CA ALA A 3 4.60 -12.23 -16.66
C ALA A 3 6.09 -11.95 -16.42
N LYS A 4 6.85 -11.75 -17.50
CA LYS A 4 8.29 -11.46 -17.43
C LYS A 4 8.50 -10.19 -16.59
N GLY A 5 9.18 -10.31 -15.44
CA GLY A 5 9.46 -9.21 -14.51
C GLY A 5 8.56 -9.12 -13.26
N THR A 6 7.62 -10.04 -13.06
CA THR A 6 6.80 -10.07 -11.83
C THR A 6 7.29 -11.14 -10.84
N GLU A 7 7.63 -10.75 -9.61
CA GLU A 7 7.83 -11.65 -8.48
C GLU A 7 6.51 -11.82 -7.72
N THR A 8 6.15 -13.06 -7.36
CA THR A 8 5.00 -13.35 -6.48
C THR A 8 5.54 -13.93 -5.18
N ARG A 9 5.01 -13.45 -4.05
CA ARG A 9 5.40 -13.91 -2.71
C ARG A 9 4.15 -14.07 -1.86
N ASP A 10 4.11 -15.13 -1.07
CA ASP A 10 3.05 -15.36 -0.09
C ASP A 10 3.44 -14.77 1.28
N SER A 11 2.49 -14.16 1.97
CA SER A 11 2.66 -13.74 3.36
C SER A 11 2.11 -14.80 4.32
N THR A 12 2.85 -15.10 5.38
CA THR A 12 2.38 -15.97 6.48
C THR A 12 1.59 -15.19 7.53
N GLY A 13 1.71 -13.86 7.54
CA GLY A 13 0.99 -12.93 8.40
C GLY A 13 0.14 -11.93 7.60
N ASP A 14 -0.06 -10.75 8.17
CA ASP A 14 -0.84 -9.67 7.53
C ASP A 14 -0.24 -9.27 6.16
N ALA A 15 -1.08 -9.34 5.13
CA ALA A 15 -0.65 -9.10 3.75
C ALA A 15 -0.34 -7.62 3.52
N ASP A 16 -1.14 -6.71 4.10
CA ASP A 16 -0.97 -5.27 3.90
C ASP A 16 0.36 -4.79 4.47
N THR A 17 0.71 -5.24 5.68
CA THR A 17 2.01 -5.00 6.30
C THR A 17 3.16 -5.53 5.46
N TYR A 18 3.05 -6.74 4.93
CA TYR A 18 4.09 -7.30 4.08
C TYR A 18 4.28 -6.49 2.80
N ILE A 19 3.19 -6.07 2.16
CA ILE A 19 3.21 -5.28 0.92
C ILE A 19 3.87 -3.91 1.16
N VAL A 20 3.48 -3.20 2.23
CA VAL A 20 4.11 -1.90 2.56
C VAL A 20 5.59 -2.07 2.80
N ARG A 21 6.00 -3.03 3.65
CA ARG A 21 7.41 -3.27 3.95
C ARG A 21 8.22 -3.60 2.69
N CYS A 22 7.70 -4.46 1.83
CA CYS A 22 8.34 -4.79 0.55
C CYS A 22 8.52 -3.55 -0.33
N GLY A 23 7.49 -2.70 -0.44
CA GLY A 23 7.58 -1.45 -1.20
C GLY A 23 8.62 -0.47 -0.62
N LEU A 24 8.68 -0.34 0.71
CA LEU A 24 9.67 0.49 1.39
C LEU A 24 11.10 -0.03 1.19
N GLU A 25 11.30 -1.35 1.30
CA GLU A 25 12.59 -1.98 1.02
C GLU A 25 13.03 -1.72 -0.43
N LYS A 26 12.11 -1.84 -1.41
CA LYS A 26 12.41 -1.54 -2.82
C LYS A 26 12.73 -0.07 -3.05
N ALA A 27 12.16 0.85 -2.28
CA ALA A 27 12.44 2.28 -2.39
C ALA A 27 13.87 2.66 -2.00
N THR A 28 14.61 1.77 -1.32
CA THR A 28 16.04 1.97 -1.04
C THR A 28 16.92 1.85 -2.28
N SER A 29 16.49 1.08 -3.28
CA SER A 29 17.27 0.80 -4.49
C SER A 29 16.58 1.27 -5.78
N HIS A 30 15.38 1.85 -5.70
CA HIS A 30 14.61 2.32 -6.84
C HIS A 30 14.16 3.77 -6.60
N PRO A 31 14.34 4.67 -7.58
CA PRO A 31 14.04 6.10 -7.40
C PRO A 31 12.54 6.40 -7.25
N ILE A 32 11.69 5.51 -7.77
CA ILE A 32 10.22 5.61 -7.70
C ILE A 32 9.66 4.21 -7.43
N VAL A 33 8.75 4.12 -6.46
CA VAL A 33 8.02 2.88 -6.15
C VAL A 33 6.54 3.16 -6.08
N ALA A 34 5.74 2.31 -6.74
CA ALA A 34 4.29 2.32 -6.62
C ALA A 34 3.82 1.05 -5.89
N ILE A 35 3.02 1.23 -4.85
CA ILE A 35 2.37 0.16 -4.09
C ILE A 35 0.91 0.13 -4.50
N ALA A 36 0.48 -0.99 -5.09
CA ALA A 36 -0.87 -1.14 -5.59
C ALA A 36 -1.78 -1.89 -4.62
N GLY A 37 -2.99 -1.38 -4.38
CA GLY A 37 -4.01 -2.09 -3.61
C GLY A 37 -5.33 -1.32 -3.51
N GLN A 38 -6.36 -1.98 -2.99
CA GLN A 38 -7.69 -1.38 -2.83
C GLN A 38 -8.04 -1.06 -1.37
N ASP A 39 -7.34 -1.70 -0.44
CA ASP A 39 -7.65 -1.66 0.99
C ASP A 39 -7.18 -0.33 1.62
N VAL A 40 -8.03 0.24 2.47
CA VAL A 40 -7.76 1.53 3.13
C VAL A 40 -6.60 1.39 4.12
N ASP A 41 -6.52 0.23 4.79
CA ASP A 41 -5.48 -0.14 5.73
C ASP A 41 -4.09 -0.04 5.08
N LEU A 42 -3.98 -0.39 3.79
CA LEU A 42 -2.74 -0.26 3.03
C LEU A 42 -2.28 1.19 2.87
N VAL A 43 -3.22 2.13 2.66
CA VAL A 43 -2.91 3.57 2.56
C VAL A 43 -2.52 4.13 3.91
N VAL A 44 -3.26 3.77 4.96
CA VAL A 44 -3.00 4.21 6.33
C VAL A 44 -1.62 3.74 6.78
N LEU A 45 -1.30 2.47 6.53
CA LEU A 45 -0.02 1.89 6.88
C LEU A 45 1.14 2.45 6.06
N LEU A 46 0.94 2.64 4.75
CA LEU A 46 1.95 3.28 3.91
C LEU A 46 2.25 4.71 4.36
N PHE A 47 1.20 5.47 4.69
CA PHE A 47 1.33 6.84 5.17
C PHE A 47 2.06 6.92 6.51
N ALA A 48 1.87 5.93 7.39
CA ALA A 48 2.55 5.81 8.67
C ALA A 48 4.04 5.49 8.54
N LEU A 49 4.38 4.58 7.62
CA LEU A 49 5.72 3.98 7.54
C LEU A 49 6.61 4.60 6.46
N ALA A 50 6.03 5.31 5.48
CA ALA A 50 6.80 5.94 4.42
C ALA A 50 7.70 7.06 4.99
N PRO A 51 9.00 7.06 4.65
CA PRO A 51 9.88 8.17 4.99
C PRO A 51 9.34 9.50 4.45
N PRO A 52 9.52 10.61 5.19
CA PRO A 52 9.19 11.93 4.68
C PRO A 52 9.87 12.21 3.35
N GLU A 53 9.21 12.96 2.47
CA GLU A 53 9.72 13.35 1.14
C GLU A 53 10.06 12.17 0.20
N SER A 54 9.65 10.95 0.52
CA SER A 54 9.89 9.77 -0.33
C SER A 54 9.09 9.80 -1.64
N ASN A 55 9.69 9.28 -2.72
CA ASN A 55 9.05 9.11 -4.03
C ASN A 55 8.25 7.79 -4.10
N ILE A 56 7.41 7.56 -3.10
CA ILE A 56 6.54 6.40 -3.02
C ILE A 56 5.11 6.81 -3.35
N TYR A 57 4.41 5.96 -4.08
CA TYR A 57 3.06 6.21 -4.55
C TYR A 57 2.13 5.08 -4.16
N PHE A 58 0.93 5.42 -3.72
CA PHE A 58 -0.17 4.47 -3.62
C PHE A 58 -0.93 4.46 -4.95
N MET A 59 -1.05 3.29 -5.58
CA MET A 59 -1.87 3.08 -6.76
C MET A 59 -3.15 2.35 -6.38
N LYS A 60 -4.28 3.05 -6.43
CA LYS A 60 -5.59 2.40 -6.39
C LYS A 60 -5.92 1.89 -7.80
N PRO A 61 -5.93 0.57 -8.04
CA PRO A 61 -6.26 0.05 -9.36
C PRO A 61 -7.70 0.41 -9.71
N GLY A 62 -7.92 0.72 -10.98
CA GLY A 62 -9.24 1.02 -11.52
C GLY A 62 -10.19 -0.18 -11.40
N LYS A 63 -11.49 0.10 -11.40
CA LYS A 63 -12.52 -0.95 -11.45
C LYS A 63 -13.53 -0.61 -12.53
N ARG A 64 -13.73 -1.54 -13.48
CA ARG A 64 -14.62 -1.37 -14.64
C ARG A 64 -14.23 -0.12 -15.46
N LYS A 65 -15.12 0.86 -15.58
CA LYS A 65 -14.92 2.12 -16.31
C LYS A 65 -14.20 3.21 -15.48
N VAL A 66 -13.78 2.90 -14.25
CA VAL A 66 -13.03 3.83 -13.40
C VAL A 66 -11.55 3.59 -13.60
N GLU A 67 -10.83 4.63 -13.98
CA GLU A 67 -9.37 4.59 -14.16
C GLU A 67 -8.62 4.39 -12.83
N ALA A 68 -7.39 3.88 -12.93
CA ALA A 68 -6.51 3.79 -11.78
C ALA A 68 -6.13 5.19 -11.27
N LYS A 69 -6.02 5.34 -9.95
CA LYS A 69 -5.61 6.59 -9.31
C LYS A 69 -4.29 6.42 -8.60
N LEU A 70 -3.39 7.39 -8.78
CA LEU A 70 -2.10 7.45 -8.10
C LEU A 70 -2.10 8.57 -7.07
N PHE A 71 -1.61 8.27 -5.88
CA PHE A 71 -1.49 9.22 -4.77
C PHE A 71 -0.04 9.23 -4.29
N SER A 72 0.58 10.41 -4.26
CA SER A 72 1.94 10.57 -3.71
C SER A 72 1.89 10.55 -2.19
N THR A 73 2.68 9.68 -1.55
CA THR A 73 2.80 9.63 -0.08
C THR A 73 3.33 10.96 0.45
N ARG A 74 4.36 11.52 -0.19
CA ARG A 74 4.91 12.85 0.10
C ARG A 74 3.83 13.94 0.08
N LYS A 75 2.98 13.98 -0.95
CA LYS A 75 1.90 14.97 -1.02
C LYS A 75 0.89 14.76 0.10
N LEU A 76 0.48 13.51 0.33
CA LEU A 76 -0.46 13.17 1.41
C LEU A 76 0.09 13.57 2.79
N GLN A 77 1.37 13.34 3.08
CA GLN A 77 2.02 13.74 4.33
C GLN A 77 2.12 15.26 4.52
N LYS A 78 2.22 16.04 3.44
CA LYS A 78 2.20 17.51 3.53
C LYS A 78 0.80 18.06 3.81
N GLU A 79 -0.21 17.50 3.14
CA GLU A 79 -1.62 17.92 3.31
C GLU A 79 -2.19 17.44 4.65
N LEU A 80 -1.75 16.27 5.12
CA LEU A 80 -2.20 15.66 6.36
C LEU A 80 -1.12 15.88 7.43
N SER A 81 -1.22 17.02 8.12
CA SER A 81 -0.24 17.49 9.11
C SER A 81 -0.08 16.61 10.36
N PHE A 82 -0.87 15.54 10.51
CA PHE A 82 -0.84 14.68 11.69
C PHE A 82 -0.95 13.18 11.36
N PRO A 83 0.14 12.56 10.87
CA PRO A 83 0.11 11.13 10.54
C PRO A 83 -0.26 10.24 11.72
N GLN A 84 0.18 10.63 12.91
CA GLN A 84 -0.12 9.96 14.18
C GLN A 84 -1.61 10.03 14.52
N THR A 85 -2.30 11.15 14.24
CA THR A 85 -3.73 11.31 14.52
C THR A 85 -4.60 10.46 13.60
N ILE A 86 -4.21 10.27 12.35
CA ILE A 86 -4.94 9.40 11.41
C ILE A 86 -4.81 7.93 11.81
N LEU A 87 -3.61 7.51 12.24
CA LEU A 87 -3.40 6.16 12.77
C LEU A 87 -4.17 5.94 14.06
N LEU A 88 -4.16 6.93 14.95
CA LEU A 88 -4.90 6.91 16.20
C LEU A 88 -6.41 6.79 15.93
N LEU A 89 -6.94 7.60 15.01
CA LEU A 89 -8.34 7.54 14.60
C LEU A 89 -8.69 6.20 13.96
N HIS A 90 -7.82 5.62 13.13
CA HIS A 90 -8.03 4.31 12.53
C HIS A 90 -8.06 3.20 13.60
N ALA A 91 -7.11 3.24 14.55
CA ALA A 91 -7.05 2.31 15.68
C ALA A 91 -8.28 2.42 16.60
N PHE A 92 -8.77 3.64 16.87
CA PHE A 92 -9.96 3.86 17.71
C PHE A 92 -11.29 3.63 16.98
N SER A 93 -11.37 3.93 15.68
CA SER A 93 -12.59 3.74 14.88
C SER A 93 -12.89 2.28 14.57
N GLY A 94 -11.97 1.36 14.90
CA GLY A 94 -12.28 -0.07 14.91
C GLY A 94 -12.62 -0.62 13.53
N TYR A 95 -12.09 -0.06 12.44
CA TYR A 95 -12.23 -0.63 11.08
C TYR A 95 -11.58 -2.04 10.95
N ASN A 96 -11.16 -2.66 12.05
CA ASN A 96 -10.60 -4.00 12.12
C ASN A 96 -11.28 -4.92 13.16
N ILE A 97 -12.62 -4.97 13.20
CA ILE A 97 -13.36 -6.04 13.90
C ILE A 97 -14.45 -6.67 13.02
N THR A 98 -14.13 -7.02 11.78
CA THR A 98 -15.00 -7.95 11.00
C THR A 98 -14.25 -8.90 10.07
N SER A 99 -12.96 -8.68 9.78
CA SER A 99 -12.17 -9.55 8.89
C SER A 99 -11.33 -10.62 9.61
N SER A 100 -11.19 -10.58 10.95
CA SER A 100 -10.40 -11.58 11.70
C SER A 100 -11.08 -12.96 11.81
N ILE A 101 -12.37 -13.08 11.44
CA ILE A 101 -13.14 -14.34 11.55
C ILE A 101 -13.33 -15.05 10.20
N TYR A 102 -13.05 -14.39 9.05
CA TYR A 102 -13.23 -15.03 7.73
C TYR A 102 -11.92 -15.04 6.93
N ARG A 103 -11.03 -15.97 7.30
CA ARG A 103 -9.76 -16.30 6.67
C ARG A 103 -9.92 -16.80 5.22
N LYS A 104 -10.45 -15.99 4.30
CA LYS A 104 -10.31 -16.21 2.85
C LYS A 104 -9.13 -15.40 2.35
N ARG A 105 -8.03 -16.11 2.10
CA ARG A 105 -6.82 -15.60 1.45
C ARG A 105 -7.22 -14.95 0.11
N LYS A 106 -7.17 -13.63 0.01
CA LYS A 106 -7.21 -12.94 -1.28
C LYS A 106 -5.83 -13.09 -1.93
N ALA A 107 -5.78 -13.67 -3.12
CA ALA A 107 -4.58 -13.64 -3.94
C ALA A 107 -4.31 -12.17 -4.34
N LEU A 108 -3.20 -11.62 -3.84
CA LEU A 108 -2.80 -10.24 -4.10
C LEU A 108 -1.76 -10.23 -5.22
N TYR A 109 -2.08 -9.52 -6.30
CA TYR A 109 -1.20 -9.38 -7.45
C TYR A 109 -0.31 -8.16 -7.24
N PHE A 110 0.99 -8.39 -7.07
CA PHE A 110 2.00 -7.35 -7.02
C PHE A 110 2.42 -6.97 -8.45
N HIS A 111 2.29 -5.70 -8.81
CA HIS A 111 2.84 -5.18 -10.05
C HIS A 111 3.88 -4.11 -9.72
N CYS A 112 5.15 -4.49 -9.81
CA CYS A 112 6.28 -3.58 -9.72
C CYS A 112 6.76 -3.28 -11.14
N SER A 113 6.31 -2.16 -11.69
CA SER A 113 6.84 -1.66 -12.97
C SER A 113 7.86 -0.55 -12.75
N LYS A 114 8.94 -0.59 -13.53
CA LYS A 114 9.76 0.58 -13.80
C LYS A 114 8.89 1.58 -14.54
N ILE A 115 8.73 2.78 -13.99
CA ILE A 115 8.29 3.93 -14.78
C ILE A 115 9.57 4.47 -15.44
N ASN A 116 9.72 4.21 -16.74
CA ASN A 116 10.73 4.85 -17.59
C ASN A 116 10.19 6.19 -18.07
#